data_AF-A0A7Y8NT72-F1
#
_entry.id   AF-A0A7Y8NT72-F1
#
_cell.length_a   1.000
_cell.length_b   1.000
_cell.length_c   1.000
_cell.angle_alpha   90.00
_cell.angle_beta   90.00
_cell.angle_gamma   90.00
#
_symmetry.space_group_name_H-M   'P 1'
#
loop_
_entity.id
_entity.type
_entity.pdbx_description
1 polymer ?
#
loop_
_entity_poly.entity_id
_entity_poly.type
_entity_poly.pdbx_seq_one_letter_code
_entity_poly.pdbx_strand_id
1 'polypeptide(L)'
;MKIKPVKQKREPGYPTIETYIDHPELLSRNIPLAWIKNQYAATTLATFIICSCGNQASSGKAKSESIVMADSFSKDQKPKSVQNVKKDSVKIARIFSHGDGSGAIGCEVMSPPVFISEDEARKIIFDALKAENIVFDTNDCQVLKFSAPDIASDCFSMEKGKQKKTTKVELKMDGYNAEHNLAIEFVSIADFEKFKDENDRCMSSVQGYDTKKAAELIREELRLHSKTNAAVFYDPLPLVKYKENIRWDKNEKETQKEAREQLLAQVKDFIDWIKKEGIIKK
;
A
#
# COMPACT_ATOMS: atom_id res chain seq x y z
N MET A 1 38.84 -12.16 -6.19
CA MET A 1 38.60 -11.60 -7.55
C MET A 1 38.72 -10.08 -7.44
N LYS A 2 39.59 -9.41 -8.21
CA LYS A 2 39.77 -7.94 -8.15
C LYS A 2 38.86 -7.26 -9.18
N ILE A 3 37.81 -6.59 -8.73
CA ILE A 3 36.88 -5.84 -9.58
C ILE A 3 37.62 -4.60 -10.11
N LYS A 4 37.62 -4.39 -11.44
CA LYS A 4 38.20 -3.21 -12.09
C LYS A 4 37.08 -2.41 -12.78
N PRO A 5 37.08 -1.07 -12.69
CA PRO A 5 36.07 -0.24 -13.34
C PRO A 5 36.19 -0.34 -14.87
N VAL A 6 35.04 -0.43 -15.56
CA VAL A 6 34.96 -0.40 -17.02
C VAL A 6 35.30 1.00 -17.49
N LYS A 7 36.45 1.15 -18.16
CA LYS A 7 37.02 2.46 -18.53
C LYS A 7 36.35 3.12 -19.73
N GLN A 8 35.58 2.37 -20.52
CA GLN A 8 34.90 2.87 -21.70
C GLN A 8 33.52 2.24 -21.80
N LYS A 9 32.48 3.07 -21.67
CA LYS A 9 31.12 2.73 -22.07
C LYS A 9 30.97 3.25 -23.49
N ARG A 10 30.66 2.37 -24.44
CA ARG A 10 30.36 2.78 -25.83
C ARG A 10 29.14 3.71 -25.78
N GLU A 11 29.25 4.88 -26.39
CA GLU A 11 28.10 5.77 -26.52
C GLU A 11 27.00 5.03 -27.30
N PRO A 12 25.78 4.99 -26.77
CA PRO A 12 24.69 4.33 -27.44
C PRO A 12 24.35 5.12 -28.72
N GLY A 13 24.26 4.41 -29.84
CA GLY A 13 23.96 5.00 -31.16
C GLY A 13 22.48 5.31 -31.35
N TYR A 14 21.85 5.95 -30.37
CA TYR A 14 20.48 6.42 -30.54
C TYR A 14 20.46 7.63 -31.48
N PRO A 15 19.47 7.73 -32.37
CA PRO A 15 19.31 8.93 -33.19
C PRO A 15 19.13 10.17 -32.31
N THR A 16 19.79 11.25 -32.65
CA THR A 16 19.66 12.52 -31.93
C THR A 16 18.51 13.35 -32.51
N ILE A 17 18.14 14.44 -31.83
CA ILE A 17 17.11 15.36 -32.34
C ILE A 17 17.53 15.92 -33.71
N GLU A 18 18.81 16.26 -33.88
CA GLU A 18 19.37 16.74 -35.15
C GLU A 18 19.22 15.69 -36.25
N THR A 19 19.41 14.40 -35.91
CA THR A 19 19.22 13.29 -36.86
C THR A 19 17.79 13.25 -37.40
N TYR A 20 16.78 13.57 -36.59
CA TYR A 20 15.38 13.61 -37.02
C TYR A 20 14.98 14.89 -37.75
N ILE A 21 15.69 16.00 -37.51
CA ILE A 21 15.51 17.24 -38.26
C ILE A 21 16.01 17.05 -39.70
N ASP A 22 17.17 16.40 -39.87
CA ASP A 22 17.77 16.15 -41.18
C ASP A 22 17.05 15.02 -41.94
N HIS A 23 16.38 14.12 -41.21
CA HIS A 23 15.68 12.94 -41.76
C HIS A 23 14.24 12.82 -41.21
N PRO A 24 13.31 13.71 -41.61
CA PRO A 24 11.93 13.71 -41.10
C PRO A 24 11.15 12.43 -41.42
N GLU A 25 11.55 11.68 -42.46
CA GLU A 25 11.00 10.38 -42.81
C GLU A 25 11.24 9.29 -41.75
N LEU A 26 12.24 9.46 -40.88
CA LEU A 26 12.49 8.50 -39.80
C LEU A 26 11.36 8.52 -38.76
N LEU A 27 10.68 9.65 -38.57
CA LEU A 27 9.54 9.72 -37.66
C LEU A 27 8.37 8.91 -38.18
N SER A 28 8.00 9.09 -39.46
CA SER A 28 6.88 8.37 -40.08
C SER A 28 7.16 6.88 -40.26
N ARG A 29 8.41 6.51 -40.54
CA ARG A 29 8.82 5.11 -40.72
C ARG A 29 8.85 4.29 -39.44
N ASN A 30 9.08 4.93 -38.29
CA ASN A 30 9.23 4.23 -37.00
C ASN A 30 7.97 4.30 -36.12
N ILE A 31 6.82 4.74 -36.65
CA ILE A 31 5.55 4.72 -35.91
C ILE A 31 5.09 3.27 -35.73
N PRO A 32 4.87 2.79 -34.50
CA PRO A 32 4.35 1.45 -34.27
C PRO A 32 3.00 1.23 -34.98
N LEU A 33 2.87 0.12 -35.71
CA LEU A 33 1.62 -0.22 -36.44
C LEU A 33 0.38 -0.24 -35.53
N ALA A 34 0.55 -0.60 -34.26
CA ALA A 34 -0.53 -0.58 -33.27
C ALA A 34 -1.09 0.83 -33.04
N TRP A 35 -0.27 1.87 -33.14
CA TRP A 35 -0.69 3.26 -32.96
C TRP A 35 -1.42 3.78 -34.19
N ILE A 36 -0.96 3.40 -35.39
CA ILE A 36 -1.64 3.72 -36.66
C ILE A 36 -3.02 3.07 -36.72
N LYS A 37 -3.15 1.82 -36.25
CA LYS A 37 -4.42 1.08 -36.25
C LYS A 37 -5.43 1.58 -35.21
N ASN A 38 -4.96 2.22 -34.14
CA ASN A 38 -5.82 2.76 -33.10
C ASN A 38 -6.22 4.20 -33.46
N GLN A 39 -7.49 4.38 -33.85
CA GLN A 39 -8.03 5.68 -34.25
C GLN A 39 -7.83 6.77 -33.20
N TYR A 40 -7.86 6.43 -31.91
CA TYR A 40 -7.63 7.39 -30.83
C TYR A 40 -6.16 7.81 -30.70
N ALA A 41 -5.22 6.89 -30.87
CA ALA A 41 -3.78 7.17 -30.83
C ALA A 41 -3.34 7.97 -32.07
N ALA A 42 -3.84 7.62 -33.25
CA ALA A 42 -3.56 8.34 -34.48
C ALA A 42 -4.14 9.76 -34.45
N THR A 43 -5.37 9.94 -33.96
CA THR A 43 -6.01 11.27 -33.87
C THR A 43 -5.37 12.16 -32.82
N THR A 44 -5.01 11.64 -31.65
CA THR A 44 -4.30 12.41 -30.61
C THR A 44 -2.89 12.81 -31.03
N LEU A 45 -2.13 11.91 -31.67
CA LEU A 45 -0.81 12.24 -32.19
C LEU A 45 -0.89 13.29 -33.32
N ALA A 46 -1.85 13.14 -34.24
CA ALA A 46 -2.07 14.11 -35.30
C ALA A 46 -2.51 15.48 -34.75
N THR A 47 -3.40 15.51 -33.74
CA THR A 47 -3.78 16.78 -33.08
C THR A 47 -2.62 17.40 -32.33
N PHE A 48 -1.75 16.61 -31.70
CA PHE A 48 -0.55 17.13 -31.04
C PHE A 48 0.43 17.76 -32.04
N ILE A 49 0.60 17.14 -33.21
CA ILE A 49 1.46 17.66 -34.28
C ILE A 49 0.85 18.92 -34.93
N ILE A 50 -0.46 18.92 -35.19
CA ILE A 50 -1.17 20.04 -35.83
C ILE A 50 -1.33 21.24 -34.87
N CYS A 51 -1.53 20.99 -33.58
CA CYS A 51 -1.68 22.05 -32.57
C CYS A 51 -0.35 22.54 -31.99
N SER A 52 0.78 21.94 -32.35
CA SER A 52 2.12 22.41 -31.94
C SER A 52 2.80 23.20 -33.06
N CYS A 53 2.14 24.30 -33.47
CA CYS A 53 2.79 25.42 -34.14
C CYS A 53 2.72 26.64 -33.21
N GLY A 54 3.84 26.94 -32.56
CA GLY A 54 4.31 28.27 -32.16
C GLY A 54 3.35 29.32 -31.57
N ASN A 55 3.60 29.62 -30.29
CA ASN A 55 3.49 30.91 -29.58
C ASN A 55 2.15 31.47 -29.06
N GLN A 56 2.18 31.66 -27.73
CA GLN A 56 1.63 32.71 -26.86
C GLN A 56 0.15 33.12 -26.93
N ALA A 57 -0.39 33.20 -25.70
CA ALA A 57 -1.56 33.96 -25.27
C ALA A 57 -2.93 33.47 -25.76
N SER A 58 -3.65 32.75 -24.89
CA SER A 58 -4.85 33.30 -24.24
C SER A 58 -5.57 32.23 -23.42
N SER A 59 -6.07 32.70 -22.28
CA SER A 59 -6.96 32.02 -21.34
C SER A 59 -8.20 31.43 -22.01
N GLY A 60 -8.53 30.18 -21.68
CA GLY A 60 -9.82 29.58 -22.01
C GLY A 60 -10.12 28.38 -21.13
N LYS A 61 -10.93 28.59 -20.09
CA LYS A 61 -11.46 27.55 -19.19
C LYS A 61 -12.17 26.45 -20.00
N ALA A 62 -11.76 25.20 -19.83
CA ALA A 62 -12.59 24.04 -20.19
C ALA A 62 -12.90 23.24 -18.92
N LYS A 63 -14.20 23.13 -18.63
CA LYS A 63 -14.78 22.43 -17.48
C LYS A 63 -14.62 20.92 -17.66
N SER A 64 -14.18 20.25 -16.59
CA SER A 64 -14.22 18.79 -16.45
C SER A 64 -15.60 18.40 -15.92
N GLU A 65 -16.40 17.71 -16.72
CA GLU A 65 -17.65 17.08 -16.26
C GLU A 65 -17.36 15.68 -15.73
N SER A 66 -17.60 15.51 -14.43
CA SER A 66 -17.56 14.23 -13.71
C SER A 66 -18.85 13.44 -13.97
N ILE A 67 -18.72 12.23 -14.51
CA ILE A 67 -19.84 11.30 -14.65
C ILE A 67 -20.03 10.57 -13.31
N VAL A 68 -21.18 10.82 -12.67
CA VAL A 68 -21.66 10.16 -11.45
C VAL A 68 -22.48 8.94 -11.88
N MET A 69 -22.07 7.74 -11.47
CA MET A 69 -22.87 6.52 -11.58
C MET A 69 -23.69 6.33 -10.29
N ALA A 70 -24.99 6.11 -10.48
CA ALA A 70 -26.01 6.08 -9.43
C ALA A 70 -26.07 4.74 -8.67
N ASP A 71 -26.28 4.85 -7.36
CA ASP A 71 -26.70 3.78 -6.45
C ASP A 71 -28.12 3.31 -6.74
N SER A 72 -28.33 2.00 -6.76
CA SER A 72 -29.65 1.39 -6.55
C SER A 72 -29.51 -0.01 -5.97
N PHE A 73 -29.66 -0.14 -4.64
CA PHE A 73 -30.06 -1.40 -4.03
C PHE A 73 -31.09 -1.16 -2.93
N SER A 74 -32.20 -1.87 -3.09
CA SER A 74 -33.46 -1.76 -2.36
C SER A 74 -33.37 -2.25 -0.91
N LYS A 75 -34.25 -1.65 -0.11
CA LYS A 75 -34.56 -1.96 1.29
C LYS A 75 -35.32 -3.29 1.47
N ASP A 76 -35.23 -3.74 2.72
CA ASP A 76 -36.15 -4.59 3.49
C ASP A 76 -35.91 -6.09 3.49
N GLN A 77 -35.41 -6.58 4.64
CA GLN A 77 -36.10 -7.57 5.49
C GLN A 77 -35.42 -7.70 6.87
N LYS A 78 -36.18 -7.42 7.94
CA LYS A 78 -35.87 -7.85 9.33
C LYS A 78 -36.56 -9.19 9.59
N PRO A 79 -35.98 -10.05 10.44
CA PRO A 79 -36.79 -10.53 11.57
C PRO A 79 -36.05 -10.63 12.93
N LYS A 80 -36.77 -10.11 13.93
CA LYS A 80 -36.98 -10.50 15.34
C LYS A 80 -35.92 -11.31 16.13
N SER A 81 -35.40 -10.61 17.14
CA SER A 81 -35.11 -10.98 18.53
C SER A 81 -35.15 -12.45 18.99
N VAL A 82 -34.02 -12.91 19.55
CA VAL A 82 -33.94 -13.88 20.65
C VAL A 82 -33.07 -13.25 21.75
N GLN A 83 -33.55 -13.30 23.00
CA GLN A 83 -32.91 -12.67 24.15
C GLN A 83 -31.79 -13.53 24.75
N ASN A 84 -30.75 -12.81 25.20
CA ASN A 84 -29.88 -13.02 26.37
C ASN A 84 -28.92 -14.22 26.44
N VAL A 85 -27.67 -13.93 26.07
CA VAL A 85 -26.51 -14.07 26.97
C VAL A 85 -25.72 -12.75 26.85
N LYS A 86 -25.35 -12.08 27.96
CA LYS A 86 -24.41 -10.95 27.93
C LYS A 86 -23.05 -11.46 27.46
N LYS A 87 -22.86 -11.49 26.15
CA LYS A 87 -21.56 -11.59 25.50
C LYS A 87 -21.06 -10.16 25.42
N ASP A 88 -20.03 -9.81 26.18
CA ASP A 88 -19.34 -8.54 25.91
C ASP A 88 -19.02 -8.52 24.42
N SER A 89 -19.57 -7.55 23.70
CA SER A 89 -19.48 -7.49 22.25
C SER A 89 -18.01 -7.31 21.89
N VAL A 90 -17.39 -8.33 21.31
CA VAL A 90 -16.03 -8.25 20.80
C VAL A 90 -15.90 -7.02 19.90
N LYS A 91 -14.96 -6.13 20.22
CA LYS A 91 -14.74 -4.89 19.50
C LYS A 91 -13.47 -4.99 18.67
N ILE A 92 -13.62 -4.92 17.36
CA ILE A 92 -12.51 -4.88 16.43
C ILE A 92 -12.33 -3.44 15.97
N ALA A 93 -11.18 -2.86 16.29
CA ALA A 93 -10.83 -1.49 15.90
C ALA A 93 -10.90 -1.33 14.38
N ARG A 94 -11.24 -0.12 13.93
CA ARG A 94 -11.04 0.28 12.53
C ARG A 94 -9.56 0.43 12.22
N ILE A 95 -9.19 0.40 10.94
CA ILE A 95 -7.84 0.82 10.54
C ILE A 95 -7.72 2.33 10.72
N PHE A 96 -6.75 2.77 11.53
CA PHE A 96 -6.43 4.18 11.71
C PHE A 96 -5.37 4.56 10.69
N SER A 97 -5.79 5.21 9.60
CA SER A 97 -4.91 5.45 8.46
C SER A 97 -3.96 6.62 8.69
N HIS A 98 -2.67 6.33 8.83
CA HIS A 98 -1.58 7.30 8.77
C HIS A 98 -0.45 6.71 7.92
N GLY A 99 -0.04 7.44 6.89
CA GLY A 99 0.79 6.92 5.81
C GLY A 99 0.00 6.07 4.81
N ASP A 100 0.54 5.94 3.60
CA ASP A 100 -0.13 5.23 2.51
C ASP A 100 -0.10 3.71 2.72
N GLY A 101 0.90 3.20 3.46
CA GLY A 101 1.09 1.77 3.70
C GLY A 101 1.34 0.98 2.42
N SER A 102 1.83 1.66 1.38
CA SER A 102 2.16 1.05 0.10
C SER A 102 3.42 1.68 -0.46
N GLY A 103 4.17 0.90 -1.23
CA GLY A 103 5.42 1.33 -1.84
C GLY A 103 5.98 0.25 -2.75
N ALA A 104 7.09 0.55 -3.41
CA ALA A 104 7.80 -0.43 -4.22
C ALA A 104 9.31 -0.26 -4.09
N ILE A 105 10.06 -1.34 -4.30
CA ILE A 105 11.53 -1.32 -4.46
C ILE A 105 11.89 -2.00 -5.78
N GLY A 106 12.99 -1.60 -6.42
CA GLY A 106 13.41 -2.22 -7.68
C GLY A 106 14.17 -1.31 -8.64
N CYS A 107 14.40 -1.82 -9.85
CA CYS A 107 15.36 -1.25 -10.82
C CYS A 107 15.14 0.21 -11.23
N GLU A 108 13.95 0.78 -11.06
CA GLU A 108 13.62 2.16 -11.44
C GLU A 108 12.86 2.91 -10.31
N VAL A 109 13.03 2.49 -9.06
CA VAL A 109 12.39 3.17 -7.94
C VAL A 109 13.18 4.42 -7.60
N MET A 110 12.64 5.56 -8.04
CA MET A 110 13.21 6.86 -7.70
C MET A 110 13.09 7.16 -6.22
N SER A 111 12.03 6.73 -5.53
CA SER A 111 11.77 7.02 -4.11
C SER A 111 11.37 5.75 -3.36
N PRO A 112 12.31 5.08 -2.68
CA PRO A 112 11.99 3.85 -1.95
C PRO A 112 11.14 4.17 -0.70
N PRO A 113 10.25 3.27 -0.28
CA PRO A 113 9.59 3.36 1.00
C PRO A 113 10.58 3.12 2.14
N VAL A 114 10.29 3.71 3.30
CA VAL A 114 10.99 3.41 4.54
C VAL A 114 10.19 2.41 5.35
N PHE A 115 10.85 1.35 5.78
CA PHE A 115 10.28 0.26 6.56
C PHE A 115 10.55 0.45 8.07
N ILE A 116 9.60 0.02 8.89
CA ILE A 116 9.77 -0.11 10.34
C ILE A 116 9.91 -1.60 10.66
N SER A 117 10.95 -1.95 11.43
CA SER A 117 11.09 -3.33 11.91
C SER A 117 9.99 -3.68 12.92
N GLU A 118 9.59 -4.96 12.99
CA GLU A 118 8.57 -5.43 13.95
C GLU A 118 8.94 -5.10 15.40
N ASP A 119 10.21 -5.28 15.80
CA ASP A 119 10.68 -4.95 17.15
C ASP A 119 10.54 -3.44 17.45
N GLU A 120 10.84 -2.59 16.47
CA GLU A 120 10.70 -1.14 16.61
C GLU A 120 9.22 -0.73 16.65
N ALA A 121 8.39 -1.29 15.79
CA ALA A 121 6.95 -1.05 15.77
C ALA A 121 6.32 -1.49 17.10
N ARG A 122 6.65 -2.69 17.58
CA ARG A 122 6.22 -3.23 18.87
C ARG A 122 6.62 -2.30 20.01
N LYS A 123 7.86 -1.80 20.01
CA LYS A 123 8.31 -0.83 21.01
C LYS A 123 7.46 0.45 20.96
N ILE A 124 7.20 1.02 19.78
CA ILE A 124 6.39 2.24 19.63
C ILE A 124 4.96 2.01 20.15
N ILE A 125 4.33 0.90 19.74
CA ILE A 125 2.95 0.57 20.09
C ILE A 125 2.84 0.27 21.59
N PHE A 126 3.71 -0.59 22.12
CA PHE A 126 3.63 -1.04 23.51
C PHE A 126 4.05 0.05 24.49
N ASP A 127 5.04 0.90 24.19
CA ASP A 127 5.41 2.02 25.05
C ASP A 127 4.25 3.03 25.16
N ALA A 128 3.57 3.32 24.04
CA ALA A 128 2.42 4.22 24.02
C ALA A 128 1.23 3.65 24.82
N LEU A 129 0.96 2.35 24.71
CA LEU A 129 -0.13 1.68 25.44
C LEU A 129 0.20 1.47 26.92
N LYS A 130 1.48 1.25 27.25
CA LYS A 130 1.95 1.16 28.63
C LYS A 130 1.78 2.47 29.38
N ALA A 131 1.89 3.62 28.71
CA ALA A 131 1.57 4.93 29.29
C ALA A 131 0.09 5.05 29.72
N GLU A 132 -0.79 4.23 29.13
CA GLU A 132 -2.20 4.09 29.48
C GLU A 132 -2.45 2.90 30.44
N ASN A 133 -1.39 2.36 31.05
CA ASN A 133 -1.39 1.18 31.93
C ASN A 133 -1.82 -0.14 31.26
N ILE A 134 -1.74 -0.22 29.93
CA ILE A 134 -2.04 -1.45 29.19
C ILE A 134 -0.73 -2.17 28.86
N VAL A 135 -0.51 -3.33 29.45
CA VAL A 135 0.70 -4.14 29.24
C VAL A 135 0.37 -5.37 28.42
N PHE A 136 1.15 -5.63 27.37
CA PHE A 136 0.97 -6.78 26.48
C PHE A 136 2.00 -7.87 26.78
N ASP A 137 1.57 -9.12 26.67
CA ASP A 137 2.41 -10.31 26.63
C ASP A 137 2.60 -10.75 25.17
N THR A 138 3.79 -11.24 24.84
CA THR A 138 4.20 -11.72 23.51
C THR A 138 4.33 -13.25 23.44
N ASN A 139 4.22 -13.95 24.58
CA ASN A 139 4.44 -15.39 24.66
C ASN A 139 3.20 -16.17 24.19
N ASP A 140 2.04 -15.88 24.79
CA ASP A 140 0.78 -16.59 24.53
C ASP A 140 -0.19 -15.75 23.67
N CYS A 141 0.20 -15.52 22.42
CA CYS A 141 -0.61 -14.77 21.47
C CYS A 141 -1.39 -15.69 20.53
N GLN A 142 -2.61 -15.26 20.18
CA GLN A 142 -3.48 -15.96 19.26
C GLN A 142 -2.82 -16.15 17.88
N VAL A 143 -2.99 -17.33 17.28
CA VAL A 143 -2.66 -17.57 15.88
C VAL A 143 -3.94 -17.51 15.05
N LEU A 144 -3.94 -16.66 14.02
CA LEU A 144 -5.01 -16.52 13.05
C LEU A 144 -4.66 -17.31 11.78
N LYS A 145 -5.59 -18.14 11.31
CA LYS A 145 -5.45 -18.94 10.08
C LYS A 145 -6.67 -18.72 9.20
N PHE A 146 -6.47 -18.25 7.98
CA PHE A 146 -7.56 -17.91 7.07
C PHE A 146 -7.13 -17.97 5.61
N SER A 147 -8.09 -17.84 4.70
CA SER A 147 -7.84 -17.77 3.27
C SER A 147 -8.03 -16.33 2.78
N ALA A 148 -7.04 -15.80 2.09
CA ALA A 148 -7.06 -14.43 1.57
C ALA A 148 -6.71 -14.38 0.07
N PRO A 149 -7.10 -13.33 -0.66
CA PRO A 149 -6.57 -13.08 -1.99
C PRO A 149 -5.05 -12.95 -1.97
N ASP A 150 -4.40 -13.44 -3.02
CA ASP A 150 -2.98 -13.19 -3.27
C ASP A 150 -2.77 -11.71 -3.63
N ILE A 151 -2.22 -10.95 -2.68
CA ILE A 151 -1.95 -9.51 -2.82
C ILE A 151 -0.46 -9.19 -2.82
N ALA A 152 0.40 -10.18 -2.59
CA ALA A 152 1.86 -10.01 -2.52
C ALA A 152 2.58 -10.61 -3.74
N SER A 153 1.86 -11.07 -4.76
CA SER A 153 2.45 -11.41 -6.06
C SER A 153 2.80 -10.13 -6.85
N ASP A 154 4.08 -10.00 -7.19
CA ASP A 154 4.60 -8.88 -7.98
C ASP A 154 4.30 -8.99 -9.49
N CYS A 155 3.84 -10.16 -9.93
CA CYS A 155 3.47 -10.38 -11.32
C CYS A 155 2.03 -9.97 -11.52
N PHE A 156 1.81 -8.91 -12.30
CA PHE A 156 0.49 -8.62 -12.86
C PHE A 156 0.06 -9.82 -13.72
N SER A 157 -0.78 -10.70 -13.19
CA SER A 157 -1.51 -11.64 -14.01
C SER A 157 -2.50 -10.85 -14.86
N MET A 158 -2.09 -10.54 -16.08
CA MET A 158 -2.95 -10.05 -17.16
C MET A 158 -3.92 -11.13 -17.66
N GLU A 159 -4.29 -12.12 -16.84
CA GLU A 159 -5.35 -13.07 -17.19
C GLU A 159 -6.71 -12.42 -16.89
N LYS A 160 -7.24 -11.71 -17.89
CA LYS A 160 -8.66 -11.34 -17.96
C LYS A 160 -9.52 -12.58 -17.70
N GLY A 161 -10.09 -12.68 -16.50
CA GLY A 161 -11.21 -13.58 -16.21
C GLY A 161 -10.93 -14.86 -15.41
N LYS A 162 -9.74 -15.08 -14.85
CA LYS A 162 -9.52 -16.21 -13.92
C LYS A 162 -9.58 -15.77 -12.46
N GLN A 163 -10.15 -16.66 -11.64
CA GLN A 163 -10.40 -16.47 -10.21
C GLN A 163 -9.20 -15.83 -9.50
N LYS A 164 -9.47 -14.83 -8.64
CA LYS A 164 -8.48 -14.30 -7.70
C LYS A 164 -7.84 -15.49 -6.99
N LYS A 165 -6.53 -15.68 -7.20
CA LYS A 165 -5.76 -16.72 -6.52
C LYS A 165 -5.92 -16.48 -5.02
N THR A 166 -6.24 -17.53 -4.28
CA THR A 166 -6.41 -17.46 -2.83
C THR A 166 -5.25 -18.20 -2.17
N THR A 167 -4.58 -17.55 -1.22
CA THR A 167 -3.53 -18.17 -0.41
C THR A 167 -4.02 -18.43 1.01
N LYS A 168 -3.35 -19.35 1.71
CA LYS A 168 -3.58 -19.61 3.13
C LYS A 168 -2.63 -18.73 3.93
N VAL A 169 -3.18 -17.86 4.76
CA VAL A 169 -2.42 -16.96 5.63
C VAL A 169 -2.46 -17.50 7.05
N GLU A 170 -1.28 -17.63 7.66
CA GLU A 170 -1.11 -17.97 9.07
C GLU A 170 -0.24 -16.91 9.74
N LEU A 171 -0.82 -16.20 10.72
CA LEU A 171 -0.15 -15.13 11.46
C LEU A 171 -0.35 -15.30 12.97
N LYS A 172 0.69 -15.01 13.73
CA LYS A 172 0.64 -14.97 15.20
C LYS A 172 0.53 -13.51 15.59
N MET A 173 -0.51 -13.15 16.34
CA MET A 173 -0.71 -11.79 16.83
C MET A 173 0.53 -11.32 17.60
N ASP A 174 0.95 -10.07 17.42
CA ASP A 174 2.12 -9.50 18.08
C ASP A 174 2.03 -9.38 19.60
N GLY A 175 0.82 -9.21 20.14
CA GLY A 175 0.63 -9.03 21.57
C GLY A 175 -0.78 -9.35 22.04
N TYR A 176 -0.89 -9.82 23.28
CA TYR A 176 -2.16 -10.04 23.95
C TYR A 176 -2.17 -9.44 25.37
N ASN A 177 -3.27 -8.77 25.70
CA ASN A 177 -3.57 -8.28 27.04
C ASN A 177 -4.81 -9.00 27.58
N ALA A 178 -4.62 -9.81 28.63
CA ALA A 178 -5.68 -10.62 29.22
C ALA A 178 -6.71 -9.78 30.00
N GLU A 179 -6.30 -8.67 30.62
CA GLU A 179 -7.17 -7.81 31.43
C GLU A 179 -8.31 -7.20 30.61
N HIS A 180 -8.00 -6.72 29.41
CA HIS A 180 -8.94 -6.09 28.49
C HIS A 180 -9.38 -7.00 27.35
N ASN A 181 -8.97 -8.28 27.38
CA ASN A 181 -9.18 -9.26 26.31
C ASN A 181 -8.85 -8.65 24.93
N LEU A 182 -7.66 -8.07 24.80
CA LEU A 182 -7.26 -7.24 23.66
C LEU A 182 -6.00 -7.81 23.00
N ALA A 183 -6.09 -8.11 21.71
CA ALA A 183 -4.98 -8.53 20.87
C ALA A 183 -4.54 -7.39 19.93
N ILE A 184 -3.25 -7.33 19.62
CA ILE A 184 -2.67 -6.36 18.70
C ILE A 184 -1.86 -7.10 17.65
N GLU A 185 -1.98 -6.65 16.41
CA GLU A 185 -1.13 -7.02 15.29
C GLU A 185 -0.56 -5.75 14.65
N PHE A 186 0.74 -5.76 14.32
CA PHE A 186 1.37 -4.81 13.42
C PHE A 186 1.77 -5.54 12.13
N VAL A 187 1.17 -5.13 11.01
CA VAL A 187 1.46 -5.74 9.72
C VAL A 187 2.76 -5.19 9.16
N SER A 188 3.81 -6.01 9.24
CA SER A 188 5.11 -5.75 8.64
C SER A 188 5.16 -6.22 7.18
N ILE A 189 6.31 -6.02 6.52
CA ILE A 189 6.56 -6.64 5.22
C ILE A 189 6.61 -8.16 5.33
N ALA A 190 7.14 -8.72 6.41
CA ALA A 190 7.17 -10.17 6.60
C ALA A 190 5.76 -10.75 6.72
N ASP A 191 4.82 -10.01 7.32
CA ASP A 191 3.40 -10.40 7.34
C ASP A 191 2.73 -10.24 5.97
N PHE A 192 3.04 -9.16 5.26
CA PHE A 192 2.53 -8.94 3.91
C PHE A 192 2.96 -10.06 2.95
N GLU A 193 4.21 -10.54 3.02
CA GLU A 193 4.70 -11.64 2.18
C GLU A 193 3.96 -12.96 2.42
N LYS A 194 3.31 -13.16 3.58
CA LYS A 194 2.45 -14.33 3.84
C LYS A 194 1.20 -14.36 2.94
N PHE A 195 0.86 -13.23 2.33
CA PHE A 195 -0.23 -13.15 1.34
C PHE A 195 0.21 -13.58 -0.06
N LYS A 196 1.45 -14.03 -0.23
CA LYS A 196 1.92 -14.62 -1.48
C LYS A 196 1.54 -16.10 -1.54
N ASP A 197 1.12 -16.57 -2.70
CA ASP A 197 0.92 -18.02 -2.89
C ASP A 197 2.26 -18.76 -2.89
N GLU A 198 2.37 -19.82 -2.10
CA GLU A 198 3.59 -20.63 -1.95
C GLU A 198 4.11 -21.24 -3.27
N ASN A 199 3.22 -21.44 -4.25
CA ASN A 199 3.54 -21.94 -5.58
C ASN A 199 3.77 -20.82 -6.59
N ASP A 200 3.75 -19.56 -6.17
CA ASP A 200 4.08 -18.44 -7.05
C ASP A 200 5.56 -18.49 -7.43
N ARG A 201 5.81 -18.76 -8.72
CA ARG A 201 7.15 -18.75 -9.33
C ARG A 201 7.46 -17.43 -10.00
N CYS A 202 6.65 -16.40 -9.76
CA CYS A 202 6.90 -15.05 -10.23
C CYS A 202 8.27 -14.57 -9.77
N MET A 203 9.07 -14.07 -10.72
CA MET A 203 10.28 -13.32 -10.44
C MET A 203 10.13 -11.95 -11.12
N SER A 204 10.15 -10.89 -10.30
CA SER A 204 10.10 -9.51 -10.75
C SER A 204 11.36 -8.76 -10.29
N SER A 205 11.81 -7.81 -11.10
CA SER A 205 12.86 -6.86 -10.70
C SER A 205 12.33 -5.69 -9.88
N VAL A 206 11.01 -5.64 -9.69
CA VAL A 206 10.27 -4.68 -8.87
C VAL A 206 9.39 -5.45 -7.90
N GLN A 207 9.47 -5.10 -6.62
CA GLN A 207 8.64 -5.66 -5.56
C GLN A 207 7.67 -4.57 -5.09
N GLY A 208 6.38 -4.90 -5.04
CA GLY A 208 5.32 -4.02 -4.55
C GLY A 208 4.87 -4.42 -3.16
N TYR A 209 4.56 -3.44 -2.32
CA TYR A 209 4.09 -3.64 -0.96
C TYR A 209 2.78 -2.90 -0.73
N ASP A 210 1.85 -3.52 0.01
CA ASP A 210 0.60 -2.91 0.47
C ASP A 210 0.21 -3.48 1.86
N THR A 211 0.93 -3.03 2.88
CA THR A 211 0.72 -3.44 4.28
C THR A 211 -0.64 -2.96 4.80
N LYS A 212 -1.12 -1.82 4.30
CA LYS A 212 -2.45 -1.31 4.64
C LYS A 212 -3.55 -2.25 4.13
N LYS A 213 -3.44 -2.74 2.90
CA LYS A 213 -4.40 -3.71 2.35
C LYS A 213 -4.37 -5.03 3.11
N ALA A 214 -3.18 -5.53 3.46
CA ALA A 214 -3.05 -6.70 4.31
C ALA A 214 -3.74 -6.49 5.67
N ALA A 215 -3.53 -5.32 6.32
CA ALA A 215 -4.19 -4.99 7.57
C ALA A 215 -5.72 -4.94 7.45
N GLU A 216 -6.25 -4.40 6.35
CA GLU A 216 -7.70 -4.43 6.09
C GLU A 216 -8.25 -5.86 5.99
N LEU A 217 -7.53 -6.76 5.31
CA LEU A 217 -7.95 -8.17 5.17
C LEU A 217 -7.91 -8.90 6.52
N ILE A 218 -6.83 -8.71 7.29
CA ILE A 218 -6.70 -9.30 8.64
C ILE A 218 -7.82 -8.80 9.55
N ARG A 219 -8.11 -7.50 9.49
CA ARG A 219 -9.19 -6.90 10.28
C ARG A 219 -10.55 -7.50 9.94
N GLU A 220 -10.88 -7.64 8.65
CA GLU A 220 -12.17 -8.21 8.26
C GLU A 220 -12.28 -9.68 8.70
N GLU A 221 -11.20 -10.45 8.62
CA GLU A 221 -11.17 -11.82 9.18
C GLU A 221 -11.44 -11.82 10.70
N LEU A 222 -10.78 -10.92 11.45
CA LEU A 222 -10.99 -10.78 12.89
C LEU A 222 -12.44 -10.39 13.22
N ARG A 223 -13.10 -9.59 12.39
CA ARG A 223 -14.53 -9.24 12.59
C ARG A 223 -15.46 -10.44 12.45
N LEU A 224 -15.13 -11.38 11.59
CA LEU A 224 -15.96 -12.56 11.33
C LEU A 224 -15.77 -13.64 12.40
N HIS A 225 -14.53 -13.81 12.88
CA HIS A 225 -14.16 -15.02 13.63
C HIS A 225 -13.57 -14.76 15.03
N SER A 226 -13.18 -13.53 15.37
CA SER A 226 -12.50 -13.27 16.64
C SER A 226 -13.45 -13.34 17.86
N LYS A 227 -12.92 -13.87 18.96
CA LYS A 227 -13.53 -13.83 20.29
C LYS A 227 -12.86 -12.79 21.21
N THR A 228 -11.90 -12.05 20.67
CA THR A 228 -10.98 -11.17 21.37
C THR A 228 -11.06 -9.79 20.75
N ASN A 229 -11.10 -8.74 21.56
CA ASN A 229 -10.99 -7.37 21.05
C ASN A 229 -9.67 -7.28 20.29
N ALA A 230 -9.63 -6.62 19.14
CA ALA A 230 -8.41 -6.60 18.35
C ALA A 230 -8.17 -5.27 17.66
N ALA A 231 -6.90 -4.92 17.51
CA ALA A 231 -6.45 -3.82 16.69
C ALA A 231 -5.36 -4.30 15.74
N VAL A 232 -5.43 -3.79 14.50
CA VAL A 232 -4.45 -4.08 13.46
C VAL A 232 -3.85 -2.75 13.03
N PHE A 233 -2.55 -2.61 13.21
CA PHE A 233 -1.71 -1.53 12.72
C PHE A 233 -0.97 -1.99 11.47
N TYR A 234 -0.45 -1.06 10.69
CA TYR A 234 0.32 -1.38 9.49
C TYR A 234 1.54 -0.48 9.39
N ASP A 235 2.60 -0.96 8.74
CA ASP A 235 3.76 -0.14 8.41
C ASP A 235 3.33 1.02 7.50
N PRO A 236 3.50 2.29 7.89
CA PRO A 236 3.05 3.44 7.11
C PRO A 236 3.74 3.61 5.74
N LEU A 237 4.93 3.02 5.57
CA LEU A 237 5.73 3.04 4.33
C LEU A 237 5.86 4.41 3.65
N PRO A 238 6.21 5.51 4.35
CA PRO A 238 6.38 6.80 3.69
C PRO A 238 7.55 6.74 2.70
N LEU A 239 7.36 7.38 1.56
CA LEU A 239 8.37 7.45 0.49
C LEU A 239 9.43 8.50 0.81
N VAL A 240 10.69 8.22 0.50
CA VAL A 240 11.80 9.18 0.70
C VAL A 240 11.60 10.39 -0.22
N LYS A 241 11.33 11.56 0.38
CA LYS A 241 11.13 12.82 -0.35
C LYS A 241 12.49 13.44 -0.69
N TYR A 242 12.85 13.50 -1.96
CA TYR A 242 14.07 14.17 -2.39
C TYR A 242 13.89 15.68 -2.39
N LYS A 243 14.68 16.35 -1.56
CA LYS A 243 14.82 17.81 -1.55
C LYS A 243 16.14 18.19 -2.22
N GLU A 244 16.08 19.14 -3.15
CA GLU A 244 17.28 19.69 -3.77
C GLU A 244 18.25 20.21 -2.69
N ASN A 245 19.54 19.95 -2.87
CA ASN A 245 20.63 20.37 -1.98
C ASN A 245 20.67 19.72 -0.58
N ILE A 246 19.88 18.66 -0.34
CA ILE A 246 19.97 17.86 0.89
C ILE A 246 20.61 16.51 0.59
N ARG A 247 21.58 16.09 1.41
CA ARG A 247 22.20 14.77 1.29
C ARG A 247 21.14 13.67 1.48
N TRP A 248 21.24 12.60 0.70
CA TRP A 248 20.35 11.44 0.74
C TRP A 248 20.10 10.93 2.16
N ASP A 249 21.16 10.73 2.95
CA ASP A 249 21.09 10.17 4.30
C ASP A 249 20.26 11.03 5.28
N LYS A 250 20.13 12.34 5.00
CA LYS A 250 19.25 13.21 5.78
C LYS A 250 17.79 13.02 5.38
N ASN A 251 17.49 12.92 4.09
CA ASN A 251 16.12 12.68 3.62
C ASN A 251 15.60 11.33 4.15
N GLU A 252 16.43 10.28 4.11
CA GLU A 252 16.08 8.97 4.64
C GLU A 252 15.79 9.03 6.16
N LYS A 253 16.64 9.70 6.94
CA LYS A 253 16.40 9.87 8.39
C LYS A 253 15.14 10.68 8.69
N GLU A 254 14.86 11.72 7.92
CA GLU A 254 13.61 12.49 8.02
C GLU A 254 12.40 11.60 7.73
N THR A 255 12.45 10.79 6.68
CA THR A 255 11.38 9.85 6.32
C THR A 255 11.23 8.71 7.34
N GLN A 256 12.32 8.22 7.92
CA GLN A 256 12.26 7.29 9.06
C GLN A 256 11.61 7.94 10.29
N LYS A 257 11.81 9.23 10.53
CA LYS A 257 11.10 9.95 11.59
C LYS A 257 9.61 10.07 11.27
N GLU A 258 9.28 10.42 10.02
CA GLU A 258 7.89 10.48 9.51
C GLU A 258 7.18 9.13 9.68
N ALA A 259 7.84 8.01 9.35
CA ALA A 259 7.28 6.66 9.52
C ALA A 259 6.89 6.39 10.99
N ARG A 260 7.79 6.70 11.93
CA ARG A 260 7.53 6.54 13.38
C ARG A 260 6.41 7.44 13.87
N GLU A 261 6.38 8.69 13.41
CA GLU A 261 5.32 9.64 13.75
C GLU A 261 3.96 9.20 13.23
N GLN A 262 3.90 8.67 12.00
CA GLN A 262 2.70 8.10 11.41
C GLN A 262 2.21 6.87 12.17
N LEU A 263 3.09 5.92 12.48
CA LEU A 263 2.72 4.74 13.28
C LEU A 263 2.20 5.16 14.66
N LEU A 264 2.90 6.08 15.34
CA LEU A 264 2.46 6.61 16.63
C LEU A 264 1.11 7.32 16.53
N ALA A 265 0.81 8.00 15.42
CA ALA A 265 -0.50 8.61 15.20
C ALA A 265 -1.62 7.56 15.04
N GLN A 266 -1.36 6.42 14.38
CA GLN A 266 -2.29 5.30 14.36
C GLN A 266 -2.59 4.81 15.79
N VAL A 267 -1.56 4.68 16.63
CA VAL A 267 -1.69 4.24 18.02
C VAL A 267 -2.46 5.25 18.87
N LYS A 268 -2.24 6.55 18.69
CA LYS A 268 -2.98 7.61 19.39
C LYS A 268 -4.46 7.57 19.05
N ASP A 269 -4.81 7.45 17.77
CA ASP A 269 -6.20 7.36 17.35
C ASP A 269 -6.87 6.08 17.91
N PHE A 270 -6.10 4.98 18.00
CA PHE A 270 -6.55 3.77 18.65
C PHE A 270 -6.80 3.96 20.15
N ILE A 271 -5.88 4.60 20.88
CA ILE A 271 -6.03 4.92 22.31
C ILE A 271 -7.31 5.75 22.54
N ASP A 272 -7.54 6.76 21.71
CA ASP A 272 -8.76 7.57 21.77
C ASP A 272 -10.02 6.73 21.52
N TRP A 273 -9.94 5.78 20.59
CA TRP A 273 -11.03 4.87 20.28
C TRP A 273 -11.31 3.90 21.43
N ILE A 274 -10.31 3.23 22.01
CA ILE A 274 -10.54 2.29 23.14
C ILE A 274 -11.11 2.98 24.38
N LYS A 275 -10.72 4.24 24.63
CA LYS A 275 -11.31 5.09 25.69
C LYS A 275 -12.77 5.41 25.41
N LYS A 276 -13.10 5.77 24.16
CA LYS A 276 -14.49 6.06 23.74
C LYS A 276 -15.38 4.82 23.78
N GLU A 277 -14.82 3.67 23.40
CA GLU A 277 -15.51 2.39 23.44
C GLU A 277 -15.64 1.81 24.85
N GLY A 278 -15.00 2.41 25.87
CA GLY A 278 -15.05 1.94 27.25
C GLY A 278 -14.37 0.59 27.46
N ILE A 279 -13.43 0.21 26.59
CA ILE A 279 -12.57 -0.99 26.77
C ILE A 279 -11.61 -0.76 27.94
N ILE A 280 -11.15 0.48 28.08
CA ILE A 280 -10.38 0.96 29.23
C ILE A 280 -11.18 2.02 29.99
N LYS A 281 -10.94 2.12 31.31
CA LYS A 281 -11.54 3.17 32.14
C LYS A 281 -10.94 4.53 31.77
N LYS A 282 -11.77 5.57 31.79
CA LYS A 282 -11.37 6.97 31.55
C LYS A 282 -10.38 7.48 32.59
#